data_AF-A0A2N2URQ2-F1
#
_entry.id   AF-A0A2N2URQ2-F1
#
_cell.length_a   1.000
_cell.length_b   1.000
_cell.length_c   1.000
_cell.angle_alpha   90.00
_cell.angle_beta   90.00
_cell.angle_gamma   90.00
#
_symmetry.space_group_name_H-M   'P 1'
#
loop_
_entity.id
_entity.type
_entity.pdbx_description
1 polymer ?
#
loop_
_entity_poly.entity_id
_entity_poly.type
_entity_poly.pdbx_seq_one_letter_code
_entity_poly.pdbx_strand_id
1 'polypeptide(L)'
;MNKNTLIMAAALSALLAACGGQDSGSAGSTAAPAAPAPAPVAAAPEPAPAPAAPVNAAGESVYKKTCALCHAAGVAGAPMPGNKDEWAPRIAQGIDTLHKHALEGFTGEKGMMPARGGAATLKDEEVMAAVDYMVGKSQ
;
A
#
# COMPACT_ATOMS: atom_id res chain seq x y z
N MET A 1 -11.82 17.99 -35.65
CA MET A 1 -10.72 17.93 -36.63
C MET A 1 -9.45 17.88 -35.78
N ASN A 2 -8.41 17.08 -35.97
CA ASN A 2 -7.93 16.26 -37.07
C ASN A 2 -6.75 15.43 -36.52
N LYS A 3 -6.63 14.23 -37.09
CA LYS A 3 -5.59 13.20 -36.98
C LYS A 3 -4.17 13.76 -36.85
N ASN A 4 -3.33 13.14 -36.02
CA ASN A 4 -1.88 13.12 -36.24
C ASN A 4 -1.25 11.85 -35.64
N THR A 5 -1.40 10.74 -36.37
CA THR A 5 -0.63 9.51 -36.20
C THR A 5 0.38 9.45 -37.35
N LEU A 6 1.65 9.73 -37.04
CA LEU A 6 2.82 9.62 -37.93
C LEU A 6 3.92 8.97 -37.06
N ILE A 7 4.13 7.66 -37.15
CA ILE A 7 5.14 7.00 -38.00
C ILE A 7 6.53 7.61 -37.83
N MET A 8 7.37 6.93 -37.06
CA MET A 8 8.84 6.99 -37.20
C MET A 8 9.39 5.59 -36.96
N ALA A 9 9.82 4.97 -38.06
CA ALA A 9 10.46 3.69 -38.11
C ALA A 9 11.98 3.86 -38.20
N ALA A 10 12.68 2.87 -37.63
CA ALA A 10 14.01 2.38 -38.01
C ALA A 10 15.24 3.27 -37.74
N ALA A 11 16.12 2.78 -36.87
CA ALA A 11 17.53 2.58 -37.23
C ALA A 11 18.14 1.45 -36.39
N LEU A 12 18.72 0.49 -37.10
CA LEU A 12 19.27 -0.79 -36.66
C LEU A 12 20.82 -0.65 -36.62
N SER A 13 21.42 -1.12 -35.53
CA SER A 13 22.76 -1.71 -35.34
C SER A 13 23.93 -1.43 -36.32
N ALA A 14 25.11 -1.08 -35.78
CA ALA A 14 26.40 -1.69 -36.16
C ALA A 14 27.59 -1.34 -35.23
N LEU A 15 28.16 -2.38 -34.59
CA LEU A 15 29.58 -2.80 -34.48
C LEU A 15 30.66 -1.80 -33.99
N LEU A 16 31.39 -2.03 -32.87
CA LEU A 16 32.42 -3.05 -32.48
C LEU A 16 33.88 -2.58 -32.67
N ALA A 17 34.74 -3.05 -31.73
CA ALA A 17 36.22 -3.05 -31.69
C ALA A 17 36.88 -1.80 -31.05
N ALA A 18 37.90 -1.84 -30.19
CA ALA A 18 38.75 -2.87 -29.55
C ALA A 18 39.54 -2.14 -28.42
N CYS A 19 39.72 -2.67 -27.20
CA CYS A 19 40.79 -3.53 -26.66
C CYS A 19 42.24 -2.99 -26.71
N GLY A 20 42.94 -3.03 -25.55
CA GLY A 20 44.39 -2.84 -25.34
C GLY A 20 44.67 -1.65 -24.41
N GLY A 21 44.95 -1.81 -23.10
CA GLY A 21 46.22 -2.30 -22.53
C GLY A 21 47.26 -1.16 -22.54
N GLN A 22 47.96 -0.75 -21.49
CA GLN A 22 48.50 -1.48 -20.36
C GLN A 22 49.14 -0.46 -19.38
N ASP A 23 48.92 -0.72 -18.10
CA ASP A 23 49.76 -0.53 -16.91
C ASP A 23 50.98 0.43 -16.84
N SER A 24 51.11 0.96 -15.62
CA SER A 24 52.33 1.25 -14.86
C SER A 24 53.04 2.61 -14.98
N GLY A 25 53.05 3.35 -13.86
CA GLY A 25 54.34 3.85 -13.32
C GLY A 25 54.42 5.27 -12.76
N SER A 26 54.32 5.35 -11.43
CA SER A 26 55.18 6.15 -10.51
C SER A 26 54.82 7.60 -10.13
N ALA A 27 54.39 7.71 -8.86
CA ALA A 27 54.88 8.59 -7.80
C ALA A 27 54.82 10.13 -7.93
N GLY A 28 53.94 10.72 -7.12
CA GLY A 28 54.00 12.11 -6.69
C GLY A 28 53.31 12.28 -5.33
N SER A 29 54.10 12.36 -4.27
CA SER A 29 53.68 12.56 -2.88
C SER A 29 53.32 14.02 -2.60
N THR A 30 52.11 14.29 -2.11
CA THR A 30 51.84 15.31 -1.07
C THR A 30 50.55 14.98 -0.34
N ALA A 31 50.65 14.72 0.97
CA ALA A 31 49.52 14.59 1.88
C ALA A 31 49.10 15.95 2.44
N ALA A 32 47.78 16.21 2.47
CA ALA A 32 47.11 17.19 3.33
C ALA A 32 45.63 16.78 3.49
N PRO A 33 44.98 17.10 4.63
CA PRO A 33 44.12 16.16 5.34
C PRO A 33 42.67 16.11 4.87
N ALA A 34 42.08 14.93 5.02
CA ALA A 34 40.67 14.64 4.82
C ALA A 34 39.79 15.38 5.84
N ALA A 35 38.78 16.08 5.35
CA ALA A 35 37.65 16.54 6.15
C ALA A 35 36.83 15.32 6.63
N PRO A 36 36.27 15.33 7.85
CA PRO A 36 35.48 14.21 8.34
C PRO A 36 34.16 14.10 7.57
N ALA A 37 33.92 12.92 7.00
CA ALA A 37 32.61 12.53 6.49
C ALA A 37 31.59 12.45 7.65
N PRO A 38 30.33 12.88 7.48
CA PRO A 38 29.31 12.70 8.50
C PRO A 38 29.02 11.20 8.69
N ALA A 39 28.95 10.78 9.95
CA ALA A 39 28.61 9.43 10.36
C ALA A 39 27.21 9.03 9.85
N PRO A 40 26.96 7.75 9.51
CA PRO A 40 25.66 7.28 9.09
C PRO A 40 24.65 7.42 10.23
N VAL A 41 23.55 8.10 9.96
CA VAL A 41 22.38 8.15 10.86
C VAL A 41 21.84 6.72 10.95
N ALA A 42 21.91 6.14 12.14
CA ALA A 42 21.32 4.85 12.43
C ALA A 42 19.81 4.91 12.14
N ALA A 43 19.34 4.06 11.25
CA ALA A 43 17.91 3.90 11.00
C ALA A 43 17.22 3.44 12.29
N ALA A 44 16.19 4.18 12.70
CA ALA A 44 15.33 3.76 13.79
C ALA A 44 14.64 2.43 13.42
N PRO A 45 14.50 1.48 14.36
CA PRO A 45 13.85 0.21 14.07
C PRO A 45 12.39 0.44 13.68
N GLU A 46 11.95 -0.20 12.59
CA GLU A 46 10.53 -0.29 12.24
C GLU A 46 9.74 -0.91 13.40
N PRO A 47 8.54 -0.39 13.71
CA PRO A 47 7.71 -0.95 14.77
C PRO A 47 7.35 -2.40 14.41
N ALA A 48 7.61 -3.30 15.36
CA ALA A 48 7.24 -4.70 15.24
C ALA A 48 5.71 -4.81 15.01
N PRO A 49 5.26 -5.77 14.17
CA PRO A 49 3.85 -5.95 13.89
C PRO A 49 3.11 -6.24 15.20
N ALA A 50 2.06 -5.47 15.47
CA ALA A 50 1.21 -5.67 16.62
C ALA A 50 0.59 -7.08 16.58
N PRO A 51 0.42 -7.75 17.73
CA PRO A 51 -0.25 -9.04 17.77
C PRO A 51 -1.66 -8.91 17.19
N ALA A 52 -2.04 -9.84 16.30
CA ALA A 52 -3.37 -9.88 15.72
C ALA A 52 -4.42 -9.91 16.84
N ALA A 53 -5.31 -8.91 16.84
CA ALA A 53 -6.35 -8.76 17.84
C ALA A 53 -7.25 -10.01 17.91
N PRO A 54 -7.75 -10.39 19.10
CA PRO A 54 -8.69 -11.50 19.23
C PRO A 54 -9.90 -11.28 18.32
N VAL A 55 -10.33 -12.36 17.64
CA VAL A 55 -11.45 -12.32 16.70
C VAL A 55 -12.71 -11.84 17.43
N ASN A 56 -13.18 -10.65 17.07
CA ASN A 56 -14.39 -10.06 17.64
C ASN A 56 -15.62 -10.80 17.09
N ALA A 57 -16.15 -11.76 17.85
CA ALA A 57 -17.29 -12.59 17.45
C ALA A 57 -18.56 -11.76 17.12
N ALA A 58 -18.75 -10.61 17.79
CA ALA A 58 -19.84 -9.69 17.46
C ALA A 58 -19.62 -9.03 16.10
N GLY A 59 -18.40 -8.56 15.84
CA GLY A 59 -17.98 -8.02 14.55
C GLY A 59 -18.12 -9.03 13.41
N GLU A 60 -17.74 -10.28 13.63
CA GLU A 60 -17.90 -11.37 12.66
C GLU A 60 -19.38 -11.62 12.33
N SER A 61 -20.27 -11.60 13.32
CA SER A 61 -21.72 -11.75 13.09
C SER A 61 -22.27 -10.64 12.20
N VAL A 62 -21.91 -9.38 12.47
CA VAL A 62 -22.34 -8.23 11.66
C VAL A 62 -21.75 -8.33 10.25
N TYR A 63 -20.46 -8.66 10.13
CA TYR A 63 -19.81 -8.89 8.84
C TYR A 63 -20.59 -9.91 8.01
N LYS A 64 -20.88 -11.09 8.57
CA LYS A 64 -21.57 -12.16 7.84
C LYS A 64 -22.98 -11.77 7.39
N LYS A 65 -23.70 -10.99 8.20
CA LYS A 65 -25.09 -10.60 7.93
C LYS A 65 -25.23 -9.44 6.94
N THR A 66 -24.28 -8.51 6.95
CA THR A 66 -24.40 -7.24 6.23
C THR A 66 -23.23 -7.00 5.29
N CYS A 67 -22.01 -6.98 5.82
CA CYS A 67 -20.83 -6.49 5.09
C CYS A 67 -20.35 -7.49 4.02
N ALA A 68 -20.52 -8.79 4.26
CA ALA A 68 -20.06 -9.87 3.40
C ALA A 68 -20.67 -9.83 1.99
N LEU A 69 -21.86 -9.24 1.84
CA LEU A 69 -22.52 -9.08 0.54
C LEU A 69 -21.59 -8.44 -0.50
N CYS A 70 -20.80 -7.44 -0.09
CA CYS A 70 -19.84 -6.79 -0.96
C CYS A 70 -18.41 -7.27 -0.70
N HIS A 71 -18.03 -7.41 0.57
CA HIS A 71 -16.64 -7.62 0.95
C HIS A 71 -16.15 -9.07 0.81
N ALA A 72 -17.03 -10.07 0.77
CA ALA A 72 -16.57 -11.47 0.70
C ALA A 72 -15.90 -11.82 -0.64
N ALA A 73 -16.39 -11.23 -1.74
CA ALA A 73 -15.88 -11.46 -3.09
C ALA A 73 -15.40 -10.18 -3.79
N GLY A 74 -15.32 -9.07 -3.06
CA GLY A 74 -14.88 -7.77 -3.57
C GLY A 74 -15.80 -7.15 -4.62
N VAL A 75 -17.12 -7.31 -4.44
CA VAL A 75 -18.14 -6.77 -5.35
C VAL A 75 -17.96 -5.25 -5.46
N ALA A 76 -18.03 -4.74 -6.69
CA ALA A 76 -17.87 -3.31 -6.99
C ALA A 76 -16.58 -2.70 -6.41
N GLY A 77 -15.49 -3.49 -6.31
CA GLY A 77 -14.20 -3.02 -5.83
C GLY A 77 -14.08 -2.93 -4.31
N ALA A 78 -15.02 -3.55 -3.56
CA ALA A 78 -14.93 -3.63 -2.11
C ALA A 78 -13.66 -4.40 -1.67
N PRO A 79 -12.90 -3.93 -0.68
CA PRO A 79 -11.70 -4.62 -0.21
C PRO A 79 -12.06 -5.95 0.48
N MET A 80 -11.41 -7.04 0.08
CA MET A 80 -11.69 -8.37 0.63
C MET A 80 -10.94 -8.61 1.95
N PRO A 81 -11.60 -8.94 3.07
CA PRO A 81 -10.90 -9.28 4.31
C PRO A 81 -9.94 -10.47 4.09
N GLY A 82 -8.70 -10.34 4.58
CA GLY A 82 -7.61 -11.28 4.30
C GLY A 82 -6.74 -10.91 3.10
N ASN A 83 -7.19 -10.01 2.23
CA ASN A 83 -6.35 -9.48 1.16
C ASN A 83 -5.45 -8.35 1.68
N LYS A 84 -4.24 -8.72 2.11
CA LYS A 84 -3.27 -7.79 2.71
C LYS A 84 -2.90 -6.62 1.80
N ASP A 85 -2.80 -6.85 0.49
CA ASP A 85 -2.43 -5.80 -0.47
C ASP A 85 -3.53 -4.72 -0.59
N GLU A 86 -4.79 -5.11 -0.45
CA GLU A 86 -5.90 -4.16 -0.44
C GLU A 86 -6.04 -3.43 0.89
N TRP A 87 -5.75 -4.11 2.00
CA TRP A 87 -5.96 -3.59 3.34
C TRP A 87 -4.78 -2.79 3.90
N ALA A 88 -3.54 -3.08 3.51
CA ALA A 88 -2.36 -2.34 3.98
C ALA A 88 -2.50 -0.81 3.81
N PRO A 89 -2.83 -0.25 2.62
CA PRO A 89 -3.00 1.20 2.46
C PRO A 89 -4.25 1.76 3.16
N ARG A 90 -5.19 0.91 3.59
CA ARG A 90 -6.38 1.31 4.35
C ARG A 90 -6.06 1.36 5.83
N ILE A 91 -5.41 0.33 6.36
CA ILE A 91 -4.94 0.25 7.74
C ILE A 91 -3.95 1.39 8.04
N ALA A 92 -3.12 1.78 7.08
CA ALA A 92 -2.22 2.93 7.20
C ALA A 92 -2.94 4.28 7.41
N GLN A 93 -4.23 4.39 7.08
CA GLN A 93 -5.03 5.59 7.35
C GLN A 93 -5.49 5.70 8.81
N GLY A 94 -5.29 4.64 9.61
CA GLY A 94 -5.71 4.56 11.00
C GLY A 94 -7.14 4.03 11.15
N ILE A 95 -7.39 3.39 12.30
CA ILE A 95 -8.67 2.71 12.56
C ILE A 95 -9.85 3.68 12.62
N ASP A 96 -9.64 4.87 13.19
CA ASP A 96 -10.67 5.91 13.30
C ASP A 96 -11.20 6.35 11.93
N THR A 97 -10.30 6.46 10.93
CA THR A 97 -10.68 6.79 9.55
C THR A 97 -11.54 5.70 8.94
N LEU A 98 -11.18 4.43 9.16
CA LEU A 98 -11.93 3.29 8.64
C LEU A 98 -13.33 3.19 9.29
N HIS A 99 -13.42 3.42 10.60
CA HIS A 99 -14.69 3.51 11.31
C HIS A 99 -15.55 4.62 10.76
N LYS A 100 -15.00 5.84 10.61
CA LYS A 100 -15.72 6.99 10.05
C LYS A 100 -16.28 6.68 8.66
N HIS A 101 -15.44 6.17 7.76
CA HIS A 101 -15.88 5.80 6.41
C HIS A 101 -16.98 4.73 6.41
N ALA A 102 -16.92 3.77 7.33
CA ALA A 102 -17.96 2.75 7.44
C ALA A 102 -19.28 3.30 8.03
N LEU A 103 -19.20 4.23 8.98
CA LEU A 103 -20.36 4.85 9.63
C LEU A 103 -21.07 5.85 8.71
N GLU A 104 -20.30 6.76 8.10
CA GLU A 104 -20.81 7.87 7.31
C GLU A 104 -20.98 7.52 5.81
N GLY A 105 -20.35 6.43 5.37
CA GLY A 105 -20.19 6.10 3.96
C GLY A 105 -18.96 6.77 3.36
N PHE A 106 -18.50 6.22 2.25
CA PHE A 106 -17.27 6.67 1.60
C PHE A 106 -17.31 6.40 0.10
N THR A 107 -16.94 7.41 -0.69
CA THR A 107 -16.66 7.23 -2.12
C THR A 107 -15.15 7.26 -2.32
N GLY A 108 -14.60 6.14 -2.75
CA GLY A 108 -13.18 6.02 -3.11
C GLY A 108 -12.99 5.78 -4.59
N GLU A 109 -11.73 5.62 -4.98
CA GLU A 109 -11.34 5.38 -6.38
C GLU A 109 -11.93 4.09 -6.96
N LYS A 110 -12.07 3.05 -6.12
CA LYS A 110 -12.57 1.73 -6.54
C LYS A 110 -14.09 1.59 -6.51
N GLY A 111 -14.80 2.47 -5.83
CA GLY A 111 -16.24 2.35 -5.64
C GLY A 111 -16.80 3.13 -4.47
N MET A 112 -18.07 2.86 -4.17
CA MET A 112 -18.83 3.49 -3.09
C MET A 112 -19.13 2.47 -1.99
N MET A 113 -18.83 2.83 -0.75
CA MET A 113 -19.30 2.16 0.45
C MET A 113 -20.46 2.97 1.05
N PRO A 114 -21.69 2.43 1.11
CA PRO A 114 -22.82 3.13 1.72
C PRO A 114 -22.63 3.26 3.25
N ALA A 115 -23.21 4.31 3.83
CA ALA A 115 -23.25 4.52 5.28
C ALA A 115 -23.79 3.27 6.01
N ARG A 116 -23.11 2.87 7.09
CA ARG A 116 -23.40 1.65 7.88
C ARG A 116 -23.51 0.38 7.02
N GLY A 117 -22.76 0.29 5.92
CA GLY A 117 -22.85 -0.83 4.98
C GLY A 117 -24.24 -0.99 4.34
N GLY A 118 -25.04 0.08 4.28
CA GLY A 118 -26.40 0.07 3.75
C GLY A 118 -27.48 -0.38 4.75
N ALA A 119 -27.10 -0.71 5.99
CA ALA A 119 -28.03 -1.13 7.04
C ALA A 119 -28.23 -0.02 8.08
N ALA A 120 -29.22 0.84 7.86
CA ALA A 120 -29.51 1.99 8.72
C ALA A 120 -29.84 1.64 10.18
N THR A 121 -30.20 0.38 10.46
CA THR A 121 -30.57 -0.12 11.79
C THR A 121 -29.38 -0.55 12.64
N LEU A 122 -28.19 -0.74 12.05
CA LEU A 122 -27.00 -1.10 12.82
C LEU A 122 -26.59 0.05 13.72
N LYS A 123 -26.18 -0.24 14.95
CA LYS A 123 -25.58 0.73 15.86
C LYS A 123 -24.12 1.00 15.48
N ASP A 124 -23.57 2.11 15.95
CA ASP A 124 -22.21 2.53 15.60
C ASP A 124 -21.20 1.48 16.05
N GLU A 125 -21.38 0.96 17.25
CA GLU A 125 -20.51 -0.05 17.85
C GLU A 125 -20.53 -1.36 17.06
N GLU A 126 -21.68 -1.72 16.46
CA GLU A 126 -21.81 -2.91 15.61
C GLU A 126 -21.06 -2.74 14.29
N VAL A 127 -21.12 -1.54 13.69
CA VAL A 127 -20.37 -1.22 12.47
C VAL A 127 -18.87 -1.20 12.76
N MET A 128 -18.43 -0.53 13.82
CA MET A 128 -17.03 -0.46 14.21
C MET A 128 -16.46 -1.85 14.51
N ALA A 129 -17.19 -2.70 15.24
CA ALA A 129 -16.79 -4.08 15.50
C ALA A 129 -16.62 -4.90 14.21
N ALA A 130 -17.49 -4.69 13.21
CA ALA A 130 -17.36 -5.35 11.91
C ALA A 130 -16.10 -4.88 11.15
N VAL A 131 -15.80 -3.58 11.19
CA VAL A 131 -14.56 -3.03 10.63
C VAL A 131 -13.34 -3.64 11.32
N ASP A 132 -13.34 -3.71 12.65
CA ASP A 132 -12.24 -4.30 13.43
C ASP A 132 -12.02 -5.77 13.07
N TYR A 133 -13.11 -6.53 12.92
CA TYR A 133 -13.04 -7.90 12.45
C TYR A 133 -12.36 -7.99 11.07
N MET A 134 -12.79 -7.16 10.10
CA MET A 134 -12.25 -7.17 8.75
C MET A 134 -10.78 -6.74 8.72
N VAL A 135 -10.40 -5.74 9.51
CA VAL A 135 -9.01 -5.29 9.70
C VAL A 135 -8.17 -6.40 10.35
N GLY A 136 -8.64 -7.01 11.43
CA GLY A 136 -7.94 -8.10 12.13
C GLY A 136 -7.74 -9.34 11.25
N LYS A 137 -8.65 -9.60 10.30
CA LYS A 137 -8.47 -10.63 9.27
C LYS A 137 -7.40 -10.29 8.23
N SER A 138 -6.97 -9.03 8.15
CA SER A 138 -6.19 -8.48 7.03
C SER A 138 -4.83 -7.89 7.43
N GLN A 139 -4.40 -8.09 8.68
CA GLN A 139 -3.03 -7.81 9.14
C GLN A 139 -2.08 -8.96 8.75
#